data_AF-A0A7C6PFL6-F1
#
_entry.id   AF-A0A7C6PFL6-F1
#
_cell.length_a   1.000
_cell.length_b   1.000
_cell.length_c   1.000
_cell.angle_alpha   90.00
_cell.angle_beta   90.00
_cell.angle_gamma   90.00
#
_symmetry.space_group_name_H-M   'P 1'
#
loop_
_entity.id
_entity.type
_entity.pdbx_description
1 polymer ?
#
loop_
_entity_poly.entity_id
_entity_poly.type
_entity_poly.pdbx_seq_one_letter_code
_entity_poly.pdbx_strand_id
1 'polypeptide(L)' 'MKEAVDVDDIICNKCGKSCKIDIGYGHHNIEAIEVKHTFGYGSDLDMTSYELHLCEECFVEFTKGCKIEPEIRGF' A
#
# COMPACT_ATOMS: atom_id res chain seq x y z
N MET A 1 16.94 16.81 -6.06
CA MET A 1 15.80 17.46 -5.37
C MET A 1 14.60 16.59 -5.66
N LYS A 2 13.94 15.99 -4.66
CA LYS A 2 12.65 15.31 -4.88
C LYS A 2 11.59 16.40 -4.73
N GLU A 3 10.94 16.75 -5.82
CA GLU A 3 9.75 17.59 -5.81
C GLU A 3 8.69 16.89 -4.94
N ALA A 4 8.12 17.63 -3.99
CA ALA A 4 6.98 17.14 -3.23
C ALA A 4 5.76 17.20 -4.16
N VAL A 5 5.39 16.05 -4.71
CA VAL A 5 4.13 15.89 -5.44
C VAL A 5 3.02 15.87 -4.40
N ASP A 6 2.08 16.81 -4.53
CA ASP A 6 0.84 16.78 -3.76
C ASP A 6 -0.01 15.63 -4.30
N VAL A 7 -0.06 14.53 -3.56
CA VAL A 7 -0.84 13.35 -3.94
C VAL A 7 -2.26 13.56 -3.42
N ASP A 8 -3.16 13.94 -4.32
CA ASP A 8 -4.57 14.15 -3.95
C ASP A 8 -5.24 12.84 -3.53
N ASP A 9 -4.91 11.71 -4.18
CA ASP A 9 -5.49 10.41 -3.85
C ASP A 9 -4.56 9.25 -4.23
N ILE A 10 -4.72 8.12 -3.55
CA ILE A 10 -4.07 6.85 -3.87
C ILE A 10 -5.17 5.82 -4.15
N ILE A 11 -5.08 5.16 -5.32
CA ILE A 11 -6.03 4.11 -5.70
C ILE A 11 -5.48 2.75 -5.30
N CYS A 12 -6.27 1.96 -4.60
CA CYS A 12 -5.93 0.60 -4.23
C CYS A 12 -5.79 -0.28 -5.48
N ASN A 13 -4.62 -0.91 -5.68
CA ASN A 13 -4.35 -1.77 -6.82
C ASN A 13 -5.20 -3.05 -6.84
N LYS A 14 -5.74 -3.49 -5.69
CA LYS A 14 -6.56 -4.71 -5.62
C LYS A 14 -8.02 -4.47 -5.94
N CYS A 15 -8.65 -3.49 -5.28
CA CYS A 15 -10.11 -3.25 -5.41
C CYS A 15 -10.47 -2.05 -6.29
N GLY A 16 -9.50 -1.21 -6.68
CA GLY A 16 -9.72 -0.02 -7.50
C GLY A 16 -10.39 1.15 -6.78
N LYS A 17 -10.62 1.06 -5.46
CA LYS A 17 -11.21 2.14 -4.65
C LYS A 17 -10.14 3.14 -4.20
N SER A 18 -10.60 4.37 -3.93
CA SER A 18 -9.81 5.41 -3.28
C SER A 18 -9.39 4.99 -1.86
N CYS A 19 -8.15 5.30 -1.49
CA CYS A 19 -7.61 5.18 -0.14
C CYS A 19 -7.76 6.48 0.67
N LYS A 20 -8.40 7.51 0.09
CA LYS A 20 -8.76 8.74 0.79
C LYS A 20 -9.88 8.44 1.80
N ILE A 21 -9.62 8.72 3.06
CA ILE A 21 -10.57 8.59 4.16
C ILE A 21 -11.05 9.97 4.61
N ASP A 22 -12.36 10.12 4.83
CA ASP A 22 -12.92 11.34 5.43
C ASP A 22 -12.70 11.30 6.95
N ILE A 23 -12.04 12.33 7.48
CA ILE A 23 -11.78 12.48 8.92
C ILE A 23 -12.66 13.58 9.53
N GLY A 24 -13.70 14.01 8.82
CA GLY A 24 -14.63 15.05 9.22
C GLY A 24 -14.22 16.48 8.86
N TYR A 25 -15.18 17.39 8.94
CA TYR A 25 -14.99 18.83 8.70
C TYR A 25 -14.40 19.20 7.33
N GLY A 26 -14.61 18.36 6.31
CA GLY A 26 -14.03 18.56 4.98
C GLY A 26 -12.53 18.28 4.92
N HIS A 27 -11.98 17.63 5.94
CA HIS A 27 -10.62 17.13 5.95
C HIS A 27 -10.60 15.65 5.55
N HIS A 28 -9.57 15.31 4.78
CA HIS A 28 -9.31 13.94 4.37
C HIS A 28 -7.89 13.55 4.77
N ASN A 29 -7.71 12.27 5.03
CA ASN A 29 -6.40 11.64 5.14
C ASN A 29 -6.26 10.57 4.05
N ILE A 30 -5.05 10.13 3.78
CA ILE A 30 -4.80 8.98 2.89
C ILE A 30 -4.26 7.85 3.75
N GLU A 31 -4.98 6.75 3.77
CA GLU A 31 -4.58 5.53 4.48
C GLU A 31 -4.37 4.39 3.49
N ALA A 32 -3.11 4.18 3.11
CA ALA A 32 -2.70 3.15 2.18
C ALA A 32 -1.42 2.48 2.62
N ILE A 33 -1.34 1.17 2.40
CA ILE A 33 -0.11 0.40 2.55
C ILE A 33 0.64 0.49 1.22
N GLU A 34 1.87 0.97 1.26
CA GLU A 34 2.77 1.02 0.10
C GLU A 34 3.74 -0.16 0.12
N VAL A 35 3.81 -0.90 -0.98
CA VAL A 35 4.82 -1.94 -1.21
C VAL A 35 5.69 -1.50 -2.37
N LYS A 36 6.97 -1.26 -2.09
CA LYS A 36 8.01 -0.99 -3.08
C LYS A 36 9.11 -2.02 -2.94
N HIS A 37 9.35 -2.77 -4.00
CA HIS A 37 10.40 -3.77 -4.00
C HIS A 37 11.05 -3.91 -5.36
N THR A 38 12.37 -4.01 -5.36
CA THR A 38 13.16 -4.36 -6.55
C THR A 38 13.82 -5.71 -6.29
N PHE A 39 13.55 -6.67 -7.18
CA PHE A 39 14.10 -8.01 -7.07
C PHE A 39 15.59 -8.00 -7.45
N GLY A 40 16.37 -8.78 -6.70
CA GLY A 40 17.80 -9.01 -6.95
C GLY A 40 18.04 -9.93 -8.15
N TYR A 41 19.12 -10.71 -8.09
CA TYR A 41 19.44 -11.72 -9.10
C TYR A 41 19.15 -13.14 -8.59
N GLY A 42 18.78 -14.05 -9.50
CA GLY A 42 18.59 -15.47 -9.23
C GLY A 42 17.16 -15.99 -9.40
N SER A 43 16.29 -15.26 -10.10
CA SER A 43 14.88 -15.60 -10.34
C SER A 43 14.40 -15.10 -11.71
N ASP A 44 13.18 -15.48 -12.11
CA ASP A 44 12.56 -14.93 -13.33
C ASP A 44 12.16 -13.44 -13.20
N LEU A 45 12.20 -12.89 -11.99
CA LEU A 45 11.84 -11.50 -11.70
C LEU A 45 13.06 -10.57 -11.63
N ASP A 46 14.23 -11.04 -12.06
CA ASP A 46 15.48 -10.32 -11.87
C ASP A 46 15.44 -8.87 -12.40
N MET A 47 15.94 -7.95 -11.57
CA MET A 47 15.94 -6.49 -11.83
C MET A 47 14.55 -5.86 -12.02
N THR A 48 13.47 -6.62 -11.84
CA THR A 48 12.10 -6.09 -11.95
C THR A 48 11.74 -5.37 -10.67
N SER A 49 11.02 -4.25 -10.78
CA SER A 49 10.56 -3.47 -9.63
C SER A 49 9.04 -3.47 -9.60
N TYR A 50 8.47 -3.78 -8.44
CA TYR A 50 7.04 -3.74 -8.17
C TYR A 50 6.74 -2.58 -7.23
N GLU A 51 5.74 -1.81 -7.57
CA GLU A 51 5.17 -0.73 -6.76
C GLU A 51 3.65 -0.88 -6.77
N LEU A 52 3.06 -0.99 -5.58
CA LEU A 52 1.60 -1.07 -5.42
C LEU A 52 1.16 -0.48 -4.08
N HIS A 53 -0.09 -0.05 -4.06
CA HIS A 53 -0.81 0.47 -2.92
C HIS A 53 -2.03 -0.39 -2.61
N LEU A 54 -2.29 -0.63 -1.33
CA LEU A 54 -3.49 -1.34 -0.87
C LEU A 54 -4.22 -0.50 0.17
N CYS A 55 -5.55 -0.42 0.06
CA CYS A 55 -6.38 0.08 1.17
C CYS A 55 -6.32 -0.90 2.36
N GLU A 56 -6.70 -0.42 3.55
CA GLU A 56 -6.71 -1.21 4.79
C GLU A 56 -7.40 -2.56 4.61
N GLU A 57 -8.64 -2.57 4.10
CA GLU A 57 -9.44 -3.78 3.91
C GLU A 57 -8.72 -4.82 3.04
N CYS A 58 -8.11 -4.37 1.94
CA CYS A 58 -7.41 -5.24 1.01
C CYS A 58 -6.10 -5.78 1.58
N PHE A 59 -5.41 -4.98 2.38
CA PHE A 59 -4.21 -5.41 3.09
C PHE A 59 -4.54 -6.45 4.17
N VAL A 60 -5.58 -6.21 4.97
CA VAL A 60 -6.06 -7.19 5.97
C VAL A 60 -6.49 -8.49 5.30
N GLU A 61 -7.12 -8.44 4.13
CA GLU A 61 -7.44 -9.65 3.38
C GLU A 61 -6.18 -10.35 2.84
N PHE A 62 -5.19 -9.59 2.36
CA PHE A 62 -3.91 -10.14 1.89
C PHE A 62 -3.17 -10.88 3.00
N THR A 63 -3.13 -10.33 4.22
CA THR A 63 -2.44 -10.97 5.36
C THR A 63 -3.10 -12.26 5.82
N LYS A 64 -4.39 -12.48 5.55
CA LYS A 64 -5.05 -13.78 5.78
C LYS A 64 -4.48 -14.90 4.92
N GLY A 65 -3.82 -14.56 3.81
CA GLY A 65 -3.10 -15.53 2.98
C GLY A 65 -1.72 -15.93 3.53
N CYS A 66 -1.21 -15.23 4.55
CA CYS A 66 0.09 -15.53 5.13
C CYS A 66 0.00 -16.78 6.03
N LYS A 67 0.92 -17.72 5.82
CA LYS A 67 1.05 -18.91 6.69
C LYS A 67 1.49 -18.54 8.12
N ILE A 68 2.26 -17.47 8.24
CA ILE A 68 2.71 -16.89 9.49
C ILE A 68 1.97 -15.57 9.64
N GLU A 69 1.25 -15.40 10.73
CA GLU A 69 0.48 -14.19 11.00
C GLU A 69 1.41 -12.97 11.15
N PRO A 70 0.97 -11.78 10.72
CA PRO A 70 1.74 -10.56 10.90
C PRO A 70 1.89 -10.23 12.40
N GLU A 71 3.06 -9.75 12.80
CA GLU A 71 3.25 -9.18 14.14
C GLU A 71 2.44 -7.89 14.28
N ILE A 72 1.49 -7.87 15.21
CA ILE A 72 0.68 -6.68 15.52
C ILE A 72 1.34 -5.95 16.68
N ARG A 73 1.73 -4.69 16.47
CA ARG A 73 2.22 -3.79 17.52
C ARG A 73 1.27 -2.62 17.64
N GLY A 74 0.55 -2.54 18.76
CA GLY A 74 -0.26 -1.37 19.11
C GLY A 74 0.56 -0.35 19.90
N PHE A 75 0.13 0.91 19.85
CA PHE A 75 0.57 1.98 20.75
C PHE A 75 -0.40 2.11 21.93
#